data_AF-A0A946DID5-F1
#
_entry.id   AF-A0A946DID5-F1
#
_cell.length_a   1.000
_cell.length_b   1.000
_cell.length_c   1.000
_cell.angle_alpha   90.00
_cell.angle_beta   90.00
_cell.angle_gamma   90.00
#
_symmetry.space_group_name_H-M   'P 1'
#
loop_
_entity.id
_entity.type
_entity.pdbx_description
1 polymer ?
#
loop_
_entity_poly.entity_id
_entity_poly.type
_entity_poly.pdbx_seq_one_letter_code
_entity_poly.pdbx_strand_id
1 'polypeptide(L)'
;MTSALKNAGWEVRENIELPELFNCQLDKNYGDVDVLAWRPDRNEVLIIECKDLSLARNYSEIAALLSEFQGKEINGEPDKLCKHLIRVSLVKQHLNELKSFINMDEVSIVSCLIFSGVVPMQYAKIDALSDTFVGLLKDIVNY
;
A
#
# COMPACT_ATOMS: atom_id res chain seq x y z
N MET A 1 -1.19 -10.52 -9.02
CA MET A 1 -0.79 -9.12 -9.24
C MET A 1 0.64 -9.02 -9.74
N THR A 2 1.59 -9.59 -9.00
CA THR A 2 3.04 -9.55 -9.22
C THR A 2 3.48 -9.88 -10.65
N SER A 3 2.99 -10.98 -11.22
CA SER A 3 3.31 -11.32 -12.63
C SER A 3 2.84 -10.27 -13.63
N ALA A 4 1.69 -9.63 -13.38
CA ALA A 4 1.16 -8.59 -14.27
C ALA A 4 1.99 -7.30 -14.16
N LEU A 5 2.39 -6.90 -12.95
CA LEU A 5 3.30 -5.78 -12.72
C LEU A 5 4.65 -6.03 -13.40
N LYS A 6 5.24 -7.22 -13.22
CA LYS A 6 6.49 -7.62 -13.91
C LYS A 6 6.37 -7.54 -15.42
N ASN A 7 5.27 -8.04 -15.99
CA ASN A 7 5.02 -7.96 -17.43
C ASN A 7 4.84 -6.52 -17.93
N ALA A 8 4.40 -5.60 -17.08
CA ALA A 8 4.30 -4.17 -17.38
C ALA A 8 5.61 -3.39 -17.14
N GLY A 9 6.69 -4.08 -16.79
CA GLY A 9 8.03 -3.50 -16.61
C GLY A 9 8.37 -3.07 -15.19
N TRP A 10 7.56 -3.45 -14.20
CA TRP A 10 7.87 -3.20 -12.79
C TRP A 10 8.81 -4.26 -12.23
N GLU A 11 9.78 -3.85 -11.45
CA GLU A 11 10.44 -4.72 -10.49
C GLU A 11 9.55 -4.86 -9.25
N VAL A 12 9.52 -6.04 -8.62
CA VAL A 12 8.54 -6.34 -7.56
C VAL A 12 9.12 -7.22 -6.47
N ARG A 13 8.85 -6.86 -5.20
CA ARG A 13 9.04 -7.65 -3.99
C ARG A 13 7.70 -7.80 -3.26
N GLU A 14 7.45 -8.98 -2.73
CA GLU A 14 6.20 -9.32 -2.02
C GLU A 14 6.50 -9.55 -0.54
N ASN A 15 5.57 -9.17 0.34
CA ASN A 15 5.61 -9.33 1.80
C ASN A 15 6.96 -8.88 2.39
N ILE A 16 7.41 -7.68 2.00
CA ILE A 16 8.71 -7.16 2.44
C ILE A 16 8.56 -6.55 3.83
N GLU A 17 9.32 -7.07 4.79
CA GLU A 17 9.36 -6.53 6.14
C GLU A 17 10.14 -5.20 6.15
N LEU A 18 9.67 -4.20 6.92
CA LEU A 18 10.37 -2.92 7.01
C LEU A 18 11.82 -3.03 7.52
N PRO A 19 12.15 -3.89 8.50
CA PRO A 19 13.54 -4.12 8.88
C PRO A 19 14.43 -4.65 7.75
N GLU A 20 13.88 -5.49 6.86
CA GLU A 20 14.58 -5.95 5.66
C GLU A 20 14.82 -4.79 4.69
N LEU A 21 13.79 -3.99 4.43
CA LEU A 21 13.85 -2.85 3.52
C LEU A 21 14.85 -1.78 4.00
N PHE A 22 14.90 -1.52 5.31
CA PHE A 22 15.75 -0.47 5.89
C PHE A 22 17.12 -0.99 6.34
N ASN A 23 17.33 -2.31 6.34
CA ASN A 23 18.51 -2.96 6.89
C ASN A 23 18.83 -2.50 8.34
N CYS A 24 17.79 -2.33 9.16
CA CYS A 24 17.89 -1.89 10.54
C CYS A 24 16.77 -2.48 11.42
N GLN A 25 16.98 -2.50 12.74
CA GLN A 25 15.91 -2.88 13.67
C GLN A 25 15.00 -1.68 13.95
N LEU A 26 13.69 -1.94 14.02
CA LEU A 26 12.69 -0.96 14.42
C LEU A 26 12.31 -1.12 15.89
N ASP A 27 11.73 -0.07 16.48
CA ASP A 27 11.30 -0.03 17.87
C ASP A 27 10.16 -1.02 18.17
N LYS A 28 9.38 -1.37 17.15
CA LYS A 28 8.31 -2.36 17.21
C LYS A 28 8.04 -2.97 15.83
N ASN A 29 7.18 -3.97 15.79
CA ASN A 29 6.71 -4.56 14.54
C ASN A 29 5.57 -3.72 13.94
N TYR A 30 5.80 -3.13 12.77
CA TYR A 30 4.81 -2.35 12.00
C TYR A 30 4.10 -3.17 10.90
N GLY A 31 4.45 -4.45 10.79
CA GLY A 31 4.06 -5.33 9.69
C GLY A 31 4.92 -5.15 8.46
N ASP A 32 4.52 -5.85 7.41
CA ASP A 32 5.13 -5.86 6.09
C ASP A 32 4.37 -4.97 5.10
N VAL A 33 5.04 -4.68 3.98
CA VAL A 33 4.39 -4.13 2.78
C VAL A 33 4.02 -5.31 1.89
N ASP A 34 2.71 -5.49 1.63
CA ASP A 34 2.20 -6.62 0.85
C ASP A 34 2.93 -6.72 -0.51
N VAL A 35 3.04 -5.59 -1.24
CA VAL A 35 3.86 -5.50 -2.46
C VAL A 35 4.59 -4.15 -2.56
N LEU A 36 5.91 -4.22 -2.73
CA LEU A 36 6.75 -3.10 -3.15
C LEU A 36 7.08 -3.27 -4.64
N ALA A 37 6.71 -2.30 -5.45
CA ALA A 37 7.05 -2.30 -6.88
C ALA A 37 7.78 -1.01 -7.26
N TRP A 38 8.77 -1.09 -8.14
CA TRP A 38 9.48 0.10 -8.62
C TRP A 38 9.81 0.04 -10.10
N ARG A 39 10.00 1.23 -10.69
CA ARG A 39 10.35 1.42 -12.10
C ARG A 39 11.45 2.45 -12.25
N PRO A 40 12.69 2.03 -12.58
CA PRO A 40 13.81 2.94 -12.82
C PRO A 40 13.56 3.95 -13.94
N ASP A 41 12.79 3.58 -14.97
CA ASP A 41 12.49 4.46 -16.11
C ASP A 41 11.52 5.60 -15.78
N ARG A 42 10.85 5.53 -14.63
CA ARG A 42 9.87 6.53 -14.17
C ARG A 42 10.23 7.19 -12.84
N ASN A 43 11.28 6.70 -12.17
CA ASN A 43 11.59 7.05 -10.79
C ASN A 43 10.40 6.81 -9.84
N GLU A 44 9.57 5.79 -10.09
CA GLU A 44 8.35 5.52 -9.31
C GLU A 44 8.52 4.31 -8.41
N VAL A 45 8.00 4.42 -7.19
CA VAL A 45 7.89 3.32 -6.22
C VAL A 45 6.45 3.24 -5.73
N LEU A 46 5.82 2.10 -5.93
CA LEU A 46 4.49 1.78 -5.43
C LEU A 46 4.62 1.00 -4.12
N ILE A 47 4.00 1.51 -3.07
CA ILE A 47 3.78 0.79 -1.81
C ILE A 47 2.33 0.32 -1.84
N ILE A 48 2.13 -0.96 -2.12
CA ILE A 48 0.81 -1.53 -2.39
C ILE A 48 0.37 -2.39 -1.22
N GLU A 49 -0.78 -2.04 -0.65
CA GLU A 49 -1.57 -2.94 0.20
C GLU A 49 -2.60 -3.67 -0.67
N CYS A 50 -2.61 -5.00 -0.60
CA CYS A 50 -3.56 -5.84 -1.31
C CYS A 50 -4.60 -6.40 -0.33
N LYS A 51 -5.88 -6.27 -0.69
CA LYS A 51 -6.94 -6.93 0.05
C LYS A 51 -7.83 -7.72 -0.89
N ASP A 52 -7.81 -9.03 -0.69
CA ASP A 52 -8.85 -9.89 -1.24
C ASP A 52 -10.08 -9.76 -0.35
N LEU A 53 -11.03 -8.95 -0.81
CA LEU A 53 -12.29 -8.76 -0.12
C LEU A 53 -13.33 -9.58 -0.83
N SER A 54 -13.97 -10.48 -0.07
CA SER A 54 -15.24 -11.05 -0.49
C SER A 54 -16.21 -9.90 -0.76
N LEU A 55 -16.98 -10.02 -1.86
CA LEU A 55 -18.06 -9.09 -2.16
C LEU A 55 -18.93 -8.91 -0.92
N ALA A 56 -18.94 -7.71 -0.34
CA ALA A 56 -19.87 -7.35 0.72
C ALA A 56 -21.29 -7.43 0.14
N ARG A 57 -22.11 -8.32 0.68
CA ARG A 57 -23.40 -8.74 0.13
C ARG A 57 -24.56 -7.93 0.68
N ASN A 58 -24.36 -7.26 1.82
CA ASN A 58 -25.38 -6.46 2.49
C ASN A 58 -24.81 -5.15 3.06
N TYR A 59 -25.71 -4.23 3.42
CA TYR A 59 -25.35 -2.90 3.94
C TYR A 59 -24.50 -2.95 5.21
N SER A 60 -24.73 -3.93 6.08
CA SER A 60 -23.97 -4.08 7.33
C SER A 60 -22.52 -4.49 7.05
N GLU A 61 -22.29 -5.38 6.08
CA GLU A 61 -20.95 -5.76 5.62
C GLU A 61 -20.23 -4.60 4.94
N ILE A 62 -20.94 -3.81 4.13
CA ILE A 62 -20.40 -2.58 3.52
C ILE A 62 -19.98 -1.58 4.61
N ALA A 63 -20.82 -1.35 5.61
CA ALA A 63 -20.52 -0.43 6.70
C ALA A 63 -19.35 -0.91 7.56
N ALA A 64 -19.30 -2.21 7.86
CA ALA A 64 -18.19 -2.84 8.57
C ALA A 64 -16.88 -2.66 7.79
N LEU A 65 -16.90 -2.94 6.49
CA LEU A 65 -15.73 -2.74 5.63
C LEU A 65 -15.26 -1.28 5.62
N LEU A 66 -16.17 -0.32 5.42
CA LEU A 66 -15.81 1.10 5.46
C LEU A 66 -15.20 1.51 6.81
N SER A 67 -15.70 0.95 7.92
CA SER A 67 -15.20 1.27 9.25
C SER A 67 -13.74 0.84 9.48
N GLU A 68 -13.24 -0.13 8.72
CA GLU A 68 -11.85 -0.60 8.79
C GLU A 68 -10.87 0.30 8.01
N PHE A 69 -11.37 1.21 7.17
CA PHE A 69 -10.58 2.08 6.30
C PHE A 69 -10.93 3.55 6.52
N GLN A 70 -10.77 4.05 7.74
CA GLN A 70 -11.00 5.45 8.08
C GLN A 70 -9.69 6.23 8.27
N GLY A 71 -8.55 5.53 8.38
CA GLY A 71 -7.22 6.13 8.55
C GLY A 71 -7.00 6.64 9.97
N LYS A 72 -7.67 6.05 10.96
CA LYS A 72 -7.63 6.49 12.36
C LYS A 72 -7.39 5.33 13.33
N GLU A 73 -7.04 5.68 14.56
CA GLU A 73 -7.04 4.73 15.67
C GLU A 73 -8.46 4.57 16.24
N ILE A 74 -8.82 3.32 16.53
CA ILE A 74 -10.09 2.93 17.15
C ILE A 74 -9.72 2.17 18.43
N ASN A 75 -10.08 2.71 19.59
CA ASN A 75 -9.76 2.13 20.90
C ASN A 75 -8.26 1.84 21.12
N GLY A 76 -7.39 2.71 20.61
CA GLY A 76 -5.93 2.57 20.71
C GLY A 76 -5.30 1.66 19.64
N GLU A 77 -6.10 1.07 18.76
CA GLU A 77 -5.60 0.24 17.66
C GLU A 77 -5.79 0.95 16.31
N PRO A 78 -4.72 1.12 15.50
CA PRO A 78 -4.85 1.71 14.17
C PRO A 78 -5.68 0.79 13.26
N ASP A 79 -6.62 1.38 12.52
CA ASP A 79 -7.38 0.64 11.51
C ASP A 79 -6.49 0.22 10.32
N LYS A 80 -7.05 -0.53 9.36
CA LYS A 80 -6.25 -1.10 8.26
C LYS A 80 -5.60 -0.01 7.41
N LEU A 81 -6.32 1.08 7.14
CA LEU A 81 -5.77 2.21 6.40
C LEU A 81 -4.68 2.92 7.19
N CYS A 82 -4.89 3.16 8.49
CA CYS A 82 -3.92 3.81 9.35
C CYS A 82 -2.61 3.02 9.41
N LYS A 83 -2.67 1.68 9.55
CA LYS A 83 -1.50 0.80 9.50
C LYS A 83 -0.72 0.94 8.18
N HIS A 84 -1.42 0.95 7.05
CA HIS A 84 -0.79 1.18 5.73
C HIS A 84 -0.13 2.54 5.63
N LEU A 85 -0.82 3.62 6.02
CA LEU A 85 -0.28 4.97 5.99
C LEU A 85 0.94 5.15 6.91
N ILE A 86 0.97 4.46 8.05
CA ILE A 86 2.15 4.41 8.93
C ILE A 86 3.32 3.77 8.19
N ARG A 87 3.14 2.62 7.51
CA ARG A 87 4.21 1.99 6.72
C ARG A 87 4.70 2.90 5.59
N VAL A 88 3.79 3.55 4.86
CA VAL A 88 4.14 4.53 3.81
C VAL A 88 4.97 5.68 4.39
N SER A 89 4.56 6.21 5.56
CA SER A 89 5.29 7.27 6.25
C SER A 89 6.69 6.83 6.66
N LEU A 90 6.83 5.62 7.23
CA LEU A 90 8.13 5.05 7.61
C LEU A 90 9.06 4.87 6.40
N VAL A 91 8.54 4.39 5.26
CA VAL A 91 9.32 4.26 4.04
C VAL A 91 9.76 5.64 3.51
N LYS A 92 8.90 6.66 3.58
CA LYS A 92 9.27 8.04 3.24
C LYS A 92 10.34 8.62 4.17
N GLN A 93 10.32 8.26 5.46
CA GLN A 93 11.33 8.69 6.44
C GLN A 93 12.69 8.00 6.22
N HIS A 94 12.69 6.76 5.73
CA HIS A 94 13.88 5.95 5.40
C HIS A 94 14.14 5.92 3.89
N LEU A 95 14.06 7.10 3.26
CA LEU A 95 14.13 7.23 1.81
C LEU A 95 15.48 6.78 1.24
N ASN A 96 16.58 7.01 1.97
CA ASN A 96 17.93 6.67 1.52
C ASN A 96 18.15 5.15 1.52
N GLU A 97 17.59 4.47 2.50
CA GLU A 97 17.62 3.02 2.65
C GLU A 97 16.78 2.37 1.54
N LEU A 98 15.57 2.88 1.28
CA LEU A 98 14.76 2.45 0.13
C LEU A 98 15.55 2.61 -1.18
N LYS A 99 16.12 3.79 -1.42
CA LYS A 99 16.92 4.10 -2.62
C LYS A 99 18.09 3.15 -2.80
N SER A 100 18.80 2.85 -1.70
CA SER A 100 19.90 1.90 -1.68
C SER A 100 19.42 0.47 -1.98
N PHE A 101 18.28 0.08 -1.41
CA PHE A 101 17.69 -1.24 -1.60
C PHE A 101 17.27 -1.49 -3.05
N ILE A 102 16.64 -0.51 -3.71
CA ILE A 102 16.20 -0.61 -5.11
C ILE A 102 17.24 -0.14 -6.13
N ASN A 103 18.39 0.35 -5.67
CA ASN A 103 19.48 0.91 -6.49
C ASN A 103 19.02 2.05 -7.42
N MET A 104 18.35 3.07 -6.84
CA MET A 104 17.87 4.27 -7.55
C MET A 104 18.22 5.55 -6.79
N ASP A 105 18.63 6.59 -7.51
CA ASP A 105 19.01 7.88 -6.90
C ASP A 105 17.81 8.81 -6.65
N GLU A 106 16.76 8.70 -7.47
CA GLU A 106 15.54 9.49 -7.39
C GLU A 106 14.32 8.58 -7.36
N VAL A 107 13.37 8.89 -6.46
CA VAL A 107 12.14 8.12 -6.31
C VAL A 107 10.98 9.03 -5.94
N SER A 108 9.81 8.72 -6.48
CA SER A 108 8.50 9.24 -6.11
C SER A 108 7.67 8.09 -5.55
N ILE A 109 7.27 8.21 -4.28
CA ILE A 109 6.52 7.15 -3.58
C ILE A 109 5.02 7.37 -3.76
N VAL A 110 4.34 6.35 -4.25
CA VAL A 110 2.89 6.29 -4.41
C VAL A 110 2.30 5.27 -3.43
N SER A 111 1.41 5.75 -2.57
CA SER A 111 0.59 4.89 -1.71
C SER A 111 -0.53 4.25 -2.53
N CYS A 112 -0.68 2.94 -2.46
CA CYS A 112 -1.69 2.21 -3.23
C CYS A 112 -2.48 1.24 -2.33
N LEU A 113 -3.80 1.21 -2.50
CA LEU A 113 -4.71 0.26 -1.89
C LEU A 113 -5.50 -0.46 -2.99
N ILE A 114 -5.18 -1.74 -3.19
CA ILE A 114 -5.64 -2.52 -4.34
C ILE A 114 -6.54 -3.67 -3.91
N PHE A 115 -7.69 -3.77 -4.57
CA PHE A 115 -8.72 -4.75 -4.28
C PHE A 115 -8.94 -5.73 -5.41
N SER A 116 -9.35 -6.97 -5.06
CA SER A 116 -9.71 -8.01 -6.02
C SER A 116 -11.04 -7.74 -6.75
N GLY A 117 -11.87 -6.85 -6.21
CA GLY A 117 -13.16 -6.45 -6.77
C GLY A 117 -13.53 -5.02 -6.40
N VAL A 118 -14.62 -4.50 -6.99
CA VAL A 118 -15.12 -3.15 -6.71
C VAL A 118 -15.52 -3.05 -5.25
N VAL A 119 -15.03 -2.02 -4.57
CA VAL A 119 -15.28 -1.80 -3.13
C VAL A 119 -15.80 -0.40 -2.85
N PRO A 120 -16.56 -0.22 -1.75
CA PRO A 120 -17.11 1.09 -1.36
C PRO A 120 -16.05 2.20 -1.24
N MET A 121 -14.82 1.87 -0.82
CA MET A 121 -13.73 2.83 -0.62
C MET A 121 -13.34 3.59 -1.89
N GLN A 122 -13.63 3.04 -3.08
CA GLN A 122 -13.39 3.73 -4.36
C GLN A 122 -14.34 4.91 -4.59
N TYR A 123 -15.45 4.99 -3.84
CA TYR A 123 -16.49 6.01 -4.00
C TYR A 123 -16.77 6.78 -2.69
N ALA A 124 -16.25 6.30 -1.57
CA ALA A 124 -16.43 6.94 -0.27
C ALA A 124 -15.52 8.17 -0.14
N LYS A 125 -16.03 9.22 0.50
CA LYS A 125 -15.23 10.37 0.90
C LYS A 125 -14.54 10.05 2.23
N ILE A 126 -13.34 9.47 2.13
CA ILE A 126 -12.47 9.22 3.28
C ILE A 126 -11.25 10.12 3.09
N ASP A 127 -11.11 11.15 3.93
CA ASP A 127 -10.06 12.17 3.76
C ASP A 127 -8.66 11.56 3.80
N ALA A 128 -8.44 10.52 4.61
CA ALA A 128 -7.17 9.81 4.72
C ALA A 128 -6.74 9.07 3.44
N LEU A 129 -7.63 8.93 2.45
CA LEU A 129 -7.30 8.33 1.15
C LEU A 129 -6.84 9.39 0.11
N SER A 130 -6.78 10.69 0.44
CA SER A 130 -6.51 11.75 -0.54
C SER A 130 -5.22 11.56 -1.35
N ASP A 131 -4.18 11.03 -0.73
CA ASP A 131 -2.87 10.77 -1.34
C ASP A 131 -2.60 9.27 -1.57
N THR A 132 -3.67 8.46 -1.60
CA THR A 132 -3.59 7.02 -1.83
C THR A 132 -4.39 6.66 -3.07
N PHE A 133 -3.72 6.03 -4.04
CA PHE A 133 -4.40 5.45 -5.18
C PHE A 133 -5.25 4.25 -4.72
N VAL A 134 -6.55 4.29 -5.02
CA VAL A 134 -7.49 3.22 -4.66
C VAL A 134 -8.06 2.60 -5.93
N GLY A 135 -7.78 1.33 -6.15
CA GLY A 135 -8.09 0.72 -7.45
C GLY A 135 -8.18 -0.80 -7.42
N LEU A 136 -8.37 -1.35 -8.62
CA LEU A 136 -8.35 -2.77 -8.89
C LEU A 136 -6.98 -3.18 -9.44
N LEU A 137 -6.74 -4.49 -9.44
CA LEU A 137 -5.52 -5.08 -10.02
C LEU A 137 -5.22 -4.64 -11.45
N LYS A 138 -6.24 -4.42 -12.28
CA LYS A 138 -6.07 -3.96 -13.66
C LYS A 138 -5.69 -2.48 -13.77
N ASP A 139 -6.02 -1.69 -12.76
CA ASP A 139 -5.81 -0.25 -12.77
C ASP A 139 -4.34 0.04 -12.39
N ILE A 140 -3.78 -0.70 -11.43
CA ILE A 140 -2.39 -0.52 -10.98
C ILE A 140 -1.34 -0.98 -12.00
N VAL A 141 -1.69 -1.94 -12.88
CA VAL A 141 -0.77 -2.41 -13.94
C VAL A 141 -0.46 -1.30 -14.95
N ASN A 142 -1.38 -0.33 -15.12
CA ASN A 142 -1.25 0.78 -16.05
C ASN A 142 -1.08 2.14 -15.36
N TYR A 143 -0.79 2.14 -14.05
CA TYR A 143 -0.34 3.34 -13.34
C TYR A 143 0.94 3.84 -14.02
#